data_AF-A0A6C2YJJ0-F1
#
_entry.id   AF-A0A6C2YJJ0-F1
#
_cell.length_a   1.000
_cell.length_b   1.000
_cell.length_c   1.000
_cell.angle_alpha   90.00
_cell.angle_beta   90.00
_cell.angle_gamma   90.00
#
_symmetry.space_group_name_H-M   'P 1'
#
loop_
_entity.id
_entity.type
_entity.pdbx_description
1 polymer ?
#
loop_
_entity_poly.entity_id
_entity_poly.type
_entity_poly.pdbx_seq_one_letter_code
_entity_poly.pdbx_strand_id
1 'polypeptide(L)'
;MTEGCTPLEVLSVLELRDHDLAARCLEVIRLHVAEILPVGTRYRVEVIQVCHHHPQNVYPALGLFGPHTMAEFREAEQRIAAWVAERGLDWLVAASAGVTTPPWAGHPNPKSR
;
A
#
# COMPACT_ATOMS: atom_id res chain seq x y z
N MET A 1 21.07 0.85 11.88
CA MET A 1 19.80 0.99 12.61
C MET A 1 18.71 0.58 11.64
N THR A 2 17.89 -0.41 11.97
CA THR A 2 16.71 -0.77 11.18
C THR A 2 15.73 0.39 11.29
N GLU A 3 15.41 1.02 10.17
CA GLU A 3 14.33 2.01 10.12
C GLU A 3 13.02 1.33 10.50
N GLY A 4 12.28 1.92 11.45
CA GLY A 4 10.93 1.45 11.77
C GLY A 4 10.02 1.56 10.56
N CYS A 5 9.14 0.58 10.39
CA CYS A 5 8.12 0.54 9.35
C CYS A 5 6.75 0.45 10.02
N THR A 6 5.88 1.41 9.71
CA THR A 6 4.47 1.37 10.13
C THR A 6 3.62 1.00 8.90
N PRO A 7 2.91 -0.15 8.92
CA PRO A 7 1.99 -0.51 7.85
C PRO A 7 0.81 0.48 7.77
N LEU A 8 0.44 0.81 6.54
CA LEU A 8 -0.69 1.66 6.19
C LEU A 8 -1.63 0.85 5.29
N GLU A 9 -2.82 0.60 5.81
CA GLU A 9 -3.82 -0.26 5.18
C GLU A 9 -4.78 0.56 4.32
N VAL A 10 -4.81 0.27 3.02
CA VAL A 10 -5.77 0.87 2.08
C VAL A 10 -6.93 -0.10 1.90
N LEU A 11 -7.96 0.04 2.74
CA LEU A 11 -9.05 -0.94 2.86
C LEU A 11 -9.69 -1.34 1.53
N SER A 12 -9.99 -0.37 0.65
CA SER A 12 -10.59 -0.64 -0.67
C SER A 12 -9.71 -1.51 -1.57
N VAL A 13 -8.38 -1.48 -1.39
CA VAL A 13 -7.43 -2.33 -2.10
C VAL A 13 -7.30 -3.69 -1.42
N LEU A 14 -7.37 -3.74 -0.08
CA LEU A 14 -7.33 -5.00 0.68
C LEU A 14 -8.57 -5.89 0.44
N GLU A 15 -9.68 -5.30 0.04
CA GLU A 15 -10.88 -6.03 -0.38
C GLU A 15 -10.71 -6.77 -1.72
N LEU A 16 -9.66 -6.44 -2.50
CA LEU A 16 -9.30 -7.20 -3.68
C LEU A 16 -8.81 -8.60 -3.26
N ARG A 17 -9.50 -9.64 -3.72
CA ARG A 17 -9.13 -11.03 -3.44
C ARG A 17 -7.88 -11.50 -4.19
N ASP A 18 -7.48 -10.76 -5.22
CA ASP A 18 -6.28 -11.02 -6.00
C ASP A 18 -5.09 -10.26 -5.40
N HIS A 19 -4.14 -11.01 -4.84
CA HIS A 19 -2.96 -10.49 -4.17
C HIS A 19 -2.02 -9.73 -5.11
N ASP A 20 -1.85 -10.21 -6.35
CA ASP A 20 -1.01 -9.58 -7.36
C ASP A 20 -1.64 -8.28 -7.86
N LEU A 21 -2.97 -8.28 -8.04
CA LEU A 21 -3.70 -7.06 -8.36
C LEU A 21 -3.62 -6.05 -7.23
N ALA A 22 -3.84 -6.47 -5.98
CA ALA A 22 -3.73 -5.60 -4.81
C ALA A 22 -2.33 -4.97 -4.73
N ALA A 23 -1.26 -5.76 -4.88
CA ALA A 23 0.12 -5.26 -4.86
C ALA A 23 0.40 -4.23 -5.97
N ARG A 24 -0.08 -4.48 -7.20
CA ARG A 24 0.06 -3.50 -8.31
C ARG A 24 -0.73 -2.22 -8.06
N CYS A 25 -1.95 -2.32 -7.50
CA CYS A 25 -2.74 -1.15 -7.11
C CYS A 25 -2.03 -0.31 -6.04
N LEU A 26 -1.41 -0.95 -5.03
CA LEU A 26 -0.61 -0.23 -4.03
C LEU A 26 0.65 0.39 -4.65
N GLU A 27 1.26 -0.25 -5.63
CA GLU A 27 2.41 0.31 -6.35
C GLU A 27 2.01 1.54 -7.19
N VAL A 28 0.81 1.57 -7.78
CA VAL A 28 0.26 2.80 -8.38
C VAL A 28 0.20 3.92 -7.33
N ILE A 29 -0.34 3.65 -6.14
CA ILE A 29 -0.42 4.65 -5.06
C ILE A 29 0.99 5.13 -4.66
N ARG A 30 1.95 4.20 -4.51
CA ARG A 30 3.34 4.51 -4.20
C ARG A 30 3.98 5.44 -5.25
N LEU A 31 3.75 5.17 -6.53
CA LEU A 31 4.28 5.98 -7.63
C LEU A 31 3.71 7.42 -7.62
N HIS A 32 2.48 7.60 -7.16
CA HIS A 32 1.84 8.91 -7.02
C HIS A 32 2.03 9.55 -5.63
N VAL A 33 2.84 8.98 -4.74
CA VAL A 33 2.94 9.46 -3.35
C VAL A 33 3.35 10.93 -3.23
N ALA A 34 4.15 11.43 -4.18
CA ALA A 34 4.57 12.83 -4.22
C ALA A 34 3.42 13.81 -4.53
N GLU A 35 2.33 13.34 -5.14
CA GLU A 35 1.10 14.11 -5.37
C GLU A 35 0.16 14.05 -4.16
N ILE A 36 0.24 12.95 -3.40
CA ILE A 36 -0.66 12.65 -2.28
C ILE A 36 -0.16 13.31 -0.99
N LEU A 37 1.13 13.13 -0.70
CA LEU A 37 1.78 13.56 0.52
C LEU A 37 2.63 14.81 0.27
N PRO A 38 2.73 15.72 1.25
CA PRO A 38 3.45 16.98 1.07
C PRO A 38 4.93 16.76 0.75
N VAL A 39 5.46 17.63 -0.12
CA VAL A 39 6.88 17.70 -0.47
C VAL A 39 7.72 17.96 0.80
N GLY A 40 8.74 17.14 1.04
CA GLY A 40 9.63 17.26 2.21
C GLY A 40 9.28 16.34 3.38
N THR A 41 8.41 15.36 3.17
CA THR A 41 8.17 14.26 4.11
C THR A 41 9.47 13.50 4.41
N ARG A 42 9.74 13.29 5.70
CA ARG A 42 10.98 12.64 6.19
C ARG A 42 10.94 11.12 6.11
N TYR A 43 9.80 10.58 5.69
CA TYR A 43 9.54 9.15 5.62
C TYR A 43 9.36 8.72 4.16
N ARG A 44 9.77 7.50 3.88
CA ARG A 44 9.64 6.86 2.58
C ARG A 44 8.44 5.95 2.56
N VAL A 45 7.75 5.87 1.43
CA VAL A 45 6.63 4.94 1.23
C VAL A 45 7.04 3.85 0.25
N GLU A 46 6.87 2.60 0.65
CA GLU A 46 7.11 1.42 -0.19
C GLU A 46 5.92 0.47 -0.10
N VAL A 47 5.75 -0.41 -1.10
CA VAL A 47 4.83 -1.53 -0.95
C VAL A 47 5.52 -2.64 -0.14
N ILE A 48 4.86 -3.11 0.90
CA ILE A 48 5.35 -4.14 1.81
C ILE A 48 4.39 -5.32 1.87
N GLN A 49 4.88 -6.42 2.43
CA GLN A 49 4.10 -7.60 2.74
C GLN A 49 3.91 -7.69 4.26
N VAL A 50 2.66 -7.71 4.73
CA VAL A 50 2.32 -7.82 6.15
C VAL A 50 1.88 -9.25 6.45
N CYS A 51 2.38 -9.82 7.55
CA CYS A 51 2.01 -11.14 8.04
C CYS A 51 1.29 -10.98 9.39
N HIS A 52 -0.01 -11.29 9.44
CA HIS A 52 -0.83 -11.04 10.64
C HIS A 52 -1.16 -12.34 11.38
N HIS A 53 -0.54 -12.53 12.56
CA HIS A 53 -0.71 -13.63 13.53
C HIS A 53 -0.56 -15.08 13.04
N HIS A 54 -0.60 -15.33 11.74
CA HIS A 54 -0.38 -16.63 11.11
C HIS A 54 0.45 -16.45 9.83
N PRO A 55 1.48 -17.28 9.57
CA PRO A 55 2.36 -17.17 8.40
C PRO A 55 1.64 -17.23 7.05
N GLN A 56 0.41 -17.72 7.03
CA GLN A 56 -0.44 -17.81 5.83
C GLN A 56 -1.45 -16.65 5.72
N ASN A 57 -1.43 -15.70 6.65
CA ASN A 57 -2.29 -14.52 6.61
C ASN A 57 -1.47 -13.33 6.15
N VAL A 58 -1.14 -13.38 4.87
CA VAL A 58 -0.22 -12.46 4.21
C VAL A 58 -1.01 -11.56 3.27
N TYR A 59 -0.78 -10.26 3.36
CA TYR A 59 -1.40 -9.29 2.46
C TYR A 59 -0.43 -8.14 2.15
N PRO A 60 -0.57 -7.49 0.99
CA PRO A 60 0.26 -6.35 0.66
C PRO A 60 -0.31 -5.09 1.33
N ALA A 61 0.56 -4.17 1.74
CA ALA A 61 0.19 -2.88 2.32
C ALA A 61 1.19 -1.80 1.87
N LEU A 62 0.91 -0.54 2.16
CA LEU A 62 1.94 0.51 2.10
C LEU A 62 2.72 0.50 3.41
N GLY A 63 4.03 0.69 3.35
CA GLY A 63 4.89 0.85 4.51
C GLY A 63 5.41 2.28 4.59
N LEU A 64 5.17 2.95 5.72
CA LEU A 64 5.83 4.22 6.04
C LEU A 64 7.13 3.92 6.80
N PHE A 65 8.27 4.18 6.14
CA PHE A 65 9.61 3.97 6.68
C PHE A 65 10.21 5.29 7.17
N GLY A 66 10.74 5.29 8.38
CA GLY A 66 11.41 6.45 8.97
C GLY A 66 10.58 7.13 10.07
N PRO A 67 11.13 8.17 10.72
CA PRO A 67 10.50 8.80 11.88
C PRO A 67 9.24 9.57 11.47
N HIS A 68 8.13 9.26 12.12
CA HIS A 68 6.86 9.98 12.00
C HIS A 68 6.13 9.94 13.34
N THR A 69 5.35 10.98 13.59
CA THR A 69 4.39 11.03 14.68
C THR A 69 3.11 10.29 14.31
N MET A 70 2.31 9.94 15.31
CA MET A 70 0.98 9.35 15.07
C MET A 70 0.05 10.30 14.30
N ALA A 71 0.24 11.62 14.43
CA ALA A 71 -0.54 12.61 13.69
C ALA A 71 -0.17 12.60 12.20
N GLU A 72 1.13 12.59 11.88
CA GLU A 72 1.61 12.49 10.49
C GLU A 72 1.18 11.18 9.82
N PHE A 73 1.21 10.08 10.57
CA PHE A 73 0.71 8.79 10.08
C PHE A 73 -0.78 8.84 9.72
N ARG A 74 -1.63 9.36 10.62
CA ARG A 74 -3.08 9.50 10.37
C ARG A 74 -3.38 10.46 9.22
N GLU A 75 -2.60 11.54 9.09
CA GLU A 75 -2.73 12.44 7.96
C GLU A 75 -2.40 11.73 6.64
N ALA A 76 -1.34 10.93 6.60
CA ALA A 76 -0.98 10.14 5.42
C ALA A 76 -2.10 9.14 5.06
N GLU A 77 -2.65 8.42 6.05
CA GLU A 77 -3.80 7.52 5.87
C GLU A 77 -5.00 8.25 5.24
N GLN A 78 -5.38 9.40 5.79
CA GLN A 78 -6.52 10.18 5.31
C GLN A 78 -6.31 10.70 3.89
N ARG A 79 -5.11 11.19 3.58
CA ARG A 79 -4.77 11.70 2.23
C ARG A 79 -4.77 10.59 1.19
N ILE A 80 -4.19 9.43 1.50
CA ILE A 80 -4.20 8.26 0.62
C ILE A 80 -5.64 7.78 0.41
N ALA A 81 -6.43 7.65 1.47
CA ALA A 81 -7.82 7.24 1.37
C ALA A 81 -8.64 8.20 0.52
N ALA A 82 -8.48 9.52 0.72
CA ALA A 82 -9.17 10.54 -0.08
C ALA A 82 -8.77 10.50 -1.56
N TRP A 83 -7.47 10.37 -1.85
CA TRP A 83 -6.95 10.30 -3.22
C TRP A 83 -7.46 9.07 -3.97
N VAL A 84 -7.54 7.92 -3.28
CA VAL A 84 -8.12 6.68 -3.83
C VAL A 84 -9.62 6.83 -4.04
N ALA A 85 -10.34 7.43 -3.08
CA ALA A 85 -11.79 7.65 -3.19
C ALA A 85 -12.16 8.58 -4.36
N GLU A 86 -11.39 9.63 -4.60
CA GLU A 86 -11.59 10.55 -5.74
C GLU A 86 -11.49 9.86 -7.10
N ARG A 87 -10.58 8.89 -7.24
CA ARG A 87 -10.32 8.17 -8.50
C ARG A 87 -11.20 6.95 -8.67
N GLY A 88 -11.57 6.30 -7.57
CA GLY A 88 -12.31 5.06 -7.55
C GLY A 88 -11.43 3.83 -7.80
N LEU A 89 -11.92 2.68 -7.34
CA LEU A 89 -11.21 1.40 -7.45
C LEU A 89 -11.02 0.97 -8.92
N ASP A 90 -12.02 1.20 -9.78
CA ASP A 90 -11.96 0.84 -11.20
C ASP A 90 -10.82 1.55 -11.93
N TRP A 91 -10.61 2.84 -11.63
CA TRP A 91 -9.47 3.58 -12.17
C TRP A 91 -8.15 2.98 -11.70
N LEU A 92 -8.05 2.62 -10.42
CA LEU A 92 -6.82 2.07 -9.85
C LEU A 92 -6.47 0.72 -10.47
N VAL A 93 -7.48 -0.13 -10.68
CA VAL A 93 -7.36 -1.41 -11.38
C VAL A 93 -6.89 -1.19 -12.82
N ALA A 94 -7.48 -0.25 -13.54
CA ALA A 94 -7.06 0.08 -14.91
C ALA A 94 -5.61 0.61 -14.96
N ALA A 95 -5.23 1.51 -14.04
CA ALA A 95 -3.88 2.06 -13.94
C ALA A 95 -2.83 0.99 -13.59
N SER A 96 -3.21 -0.03 -12.82
CA SER A 96 -2.34 -1.13 -12.41
C SER A 96 -1.90 -2.04 -13.57
N ALA A 97 -2.58 -1.99 -14.73
CA ALA A 97 -2.30 -2.87 -15.86
C ALA A 97 -0.88 -2.70 -16.42
N GLY A 98 -0.32 -1.48 -16.32
CA GLY A 98 1.05 -1.17 -16.76
C GLY A 98 2.12 -1.31 -15.68
N VAL A 99 1.74 -1.67 -14.45
CA VAL A 99 2.65 -1.71 -13.30
C VAL A 99 3.21 -3.12 -13.12
N THR A 100 4.54 -3.20 -12.99
CA THR A 100 5.21 -4.46 -12.68
C THR A 100 4.96 -4.83 -11.22
N THR A 101 4.42 -6.02 -10.99
CA THR A 101 4.23 -6.56 -9.65
C THR A 101 5.57 -6.68 -8.92
N PRO A 102 5.67 -6.28 -7.64
CA PRO A 102 6.87 -6.52 -6.86
C PRO A 102 7.24 -8.02 -6.84
N PRO A 103 8.53 -8.41 -6.91
CA PRO A 103 8.92 -9.82 -7.03
C PRO A 103 8.38 -10.75 -5.94
N TRP A 104 8.10 -10.22 -4.74
CA TRP A 104 7.55 -10.97 -3.62
C TRP A 104 6.03 -11.19 -3.70
N ALA A 105 5.30 -10.39 -4.49
CA ALA A 105 3.84 -10.47 -4.53
C ALA A 105 3.31 -11.72 -5.25
N GLY A 106 4.12 -12.37 -6.09
CA GLY A 106 3.79 -13.62 -6.78
C GLY A 106 3.69 -14.86 -5.87
N HIS A 107 3.80 -14.71 -4.55
CA HIS A 107 3.46 -15.77 -3.61
C HIS A 107 1.96 -15.71 -3.30
N PRO A 108 1.17 -16.72 -3.70
CA PRO A 108 -0.28 -16.69 -3.50
C PRO A 108 -0.62 -16.62 -2.01
N ASN A 109 -1.50 -15.69 -1.63
CA ASN A 109 -2.18 -15.73 -0.35
C ASN A 109 -2.97 -17.05 -0.27
N PRO A 110 -2.70 -17.95 0.70
CA PRO A 110 -3.43 -19.22 0.81
C PRO A 110 -4.95 -19.06 0.98
N LYS A 111 -5.43 -17.86 1.34
CA LYS A 111 -6.85 -17.53 1.52
C LYS A 111 -7.58 -17.04 0.26
N SER A 112 -6.92 -16.94 -0.90
CA SER A 112 -7.58 -16.55 -2.16
C SER A 112 -8.17 -17.73 -2.96
N ARG A 113 -8.30 -18.91 -2.34
CA ARG A 113 -9.04 -20.07 -2.87
C ARG A 113 -10.43 -20.19 -2.25
#